data_AF-A0A953US08-F1
#
_entry.id   AF-A0A953US08-F1
#
_cell.length_a   1.000
_cell.length_b   1.000
_cell.length_c   1.000
_cell.angle_alpha   90.00
_cell.angle_beta   90.00
_cell.angle_gamma   90.00
#
_symmetry.space_group_name_H-M   'P 1'
#
loop_
_entity.id
_entity.type
_entity.pdbx_description
1 polymer ?
#
loop_
_entity_poly.entity_id
_entity_poly.type
_entity_poly.pdbx_seq_one_letter_code
_entity_poly.pdbx_strand_id
1 'polypeptide(L)'
;MPPFTPGFSNQPTASISQGLRRPAPRIDIVGDPDANVPAGTPGLPHGVKYFNPAAFSVPAIGSVGNAGVDIMYGPGHINHDVTLARKIALGERREFQLKLEAFNVLNHVQFTGVNSGFKFTPARWDRQPIASPLPPEDSGTRTPISAR
;
A
#
# COMPACT_ATOMS: atom_id res chain seq x y z
N MET A 1 3.67 12.10 11.39
CA MET A 1 3.04 12.08 10.05
C MET A 1 1.58 11.70 10.22
N PRO A 2 0.66 12.14 9.33
CA PRO A 2 -0.72 11.68 9.36
C PRO A 2 -0.75 10.16 9.10
N PRO A 3 -1.70 9.44 9.71
CA PRO A 3 -1.93 8.05 9.36
C PRO A 3 -2.41 7.93 7.90
N PHE A 4 -2.28 6.74 7.34
CA PHE A 4 -2.72 6.41 6.00
C PHE A 4 -3.31 5.00 5.93
N THR A 5 -4.14 4.75 4.92
CA THR A 5 -4.57 3.40 4.52
C THR A 5 -3.95 3.05 3.17
N PRO A 6 -3.32 1.88 3.00
CA PRO A 6 -2.81 1.45 1.70
C PRO A 6 -3.90 1.31 0.65
N GLY A 7 -3.57 1.69 -0.59
CA GLY A 7 -4.44 1.55 -1.75
C GLY A 7 -4.03 0.36 -2.61
N PHE A 8 -4.90 -0.05 -3.54
CA PHE A 8 -4.57 -1.13 -4.46
C PHE A 8 -5.15 -0.92 -5.86
N SER A 9 -4.56 -1.61 -6.84
CA SER A 9 -5.06 -1.70 -8.21
C SER A 9 -4.92 -3.11 -8.77
N ASN A 10 -5.78 -3.46 -9.72
CA ASN A 10 -5.77 -4.76 -10.41
C ASN A 10 -5.35 -4.59 -11.87
N GLN A 11 -4.51 -5.49 -12.38
CA GLN A 11 -4.08 -5.48 -13.78
C GLN A 11 -4.19 -6.89 -14.41
N PRO A 12 -5.00 -7.11 -15.47
CA PRO A 12 -5.82 -6.12 -16.18
C PRO A 12 -7.06 -5.75 -15.35
N THR A 13 -7.69 -4.63 -15.73
CA THR A 13 -8.75 -3.86 -15.06
C THR A 13 -10.05 -4.64 -14.76
N ALA A 14 -9.96 -5.79 -14.09
CA ALA A 14 -11.11 -6.52 -13.62
C ALA A 14 -11.83 -5.65 -12.59
N SER A 15 -13.10 -5.36 -12.87
CA SER A 15 -13.95 -4.57 -12.00
C SER A 15 -14.29 -5.39 -10.76
N ILE A 16 -13.51 -5.21 -9.70
CA ILE A 16 -13.82 -5.79 -8.38
C ILE A 16 -15.04 -5.15 -7.72
N SER A 17 -15.43 -3.94 -8.14
CA SER A 17 -16.53 -3.20 -7.53
C SER A 17 -17.92 -3.60 -8.01
N GLN A 18 -18.07 -4.48 -9.02
CA GLN A 18 -19.33 -4.99 -9.63
C GLN A 18 -20.64 -4.21 -9.29
N GLY A 19 -20.70 -2.90 -9.52
CA GLY A 19 -21.92 -2.10 -9.30
C GLY A 19 -22.22 -1.65 -7.86
N LEU A 20 -21.29 -1.83 -6.90
CA LEU A 20 -21.39 -1.24 -5.56
C LEU A 20 -21.48 0.30 -5.68
N ARG A 21 -22.64 0.85 -5.32
CA ARG A 21 -22.91 2.31 -5.39
C ARG A 21 -22.10 3.12 -4.38
N ARG A 22 -21.60 2.46 -3.33
CA ARG A 22 -20.67 2.88 -2.26
C ARG A 22 -20.78 1.83 -1.14
N PRO A 23 -19.73 1.58 -0.35
CA PRO A 23 -18.40 2.22 -0.33
C PRO A 23 -17.48 1.74 -1.46
N ALA A 24 -16.43 2.52 -1.76
CA ALA A 24 -15.34 2.07 -2.65
C ALA A 24 -14.63 0.86 -2.01
N PRO A 25 -14.19 -0.12 -2.81
CA PRO A 25 -13.49 -1.28 -2.28
C PRO A 25 -12.17 -0.86 -1.65
N ARG A 26 -11.88 -1.44 -0.49
CA ARG A 26 -10.68 -1.26 0.32
C ARG A 26 -9.87 -2.54 0.27
N ILE A 27 -8.57 -2.42 0.52
CA ILE A 27 -7.70 -3.57 0.63
C ILE A 27 -8.14 -4.46 1.80
N ASP A 28 -7.93 -5.77 1.72
CA ASP A 28 -8.13 -6.66 2.85
C ASP A 28 -6.85 -6.80 3.66
N ILE A 29 -7.00 -6.81 4.99
CA ILE A 29 -5.98 -7.13 5.98
C ILE A 29 -6.20 -8.59 6.38
N VAL A 30 -5.23 -9.44 6.05
CA VAL A 30 -5.25 -10.89 6.30
C VAL A 30 -4.23 -11.35 7.34
N GLY A 31 -3.42 -10.42 7.86
CA GLY A 31 -2.43 -10.65 8.89
C GLY A 31 -1.98 -9.34 9.55
N ASP A 32 -0.99 -9.43 10.43
CA ASP A 32 -0.40 -8.26 11.10
C ASP A 32 0.56 -7.52 10.14
N PRO A 33 0.26 -6.24 9.79
CA PRO A 33 1.12 -5.42 8.93
C PRO A 33 2.50 -5.12 9.50
N ASP A 34 2.69 -5.18 10.81
CA ASP A 34 3.96 -4.85 11.49
C ASP A 34 4.80 -6.10 11.80
N ALA A 35 4.22 -7.29 11.63
CA ALA A 35 4.93 -8.54 11.87
C ALA A 35 5.79 -8.98 10.68
N ASN A 36 7.02 -9.43 10.96
CA ASN A 36 7.94 -10.02 9.97
C ASN A 36 8.25 -9.10 8.77
N VAL A 37 8.39 -7.79 9.00
CA VAL A 37 8.75 -6.84 7.95
C VAL A 37 10.13 -7.19 7.37
N PRO A 38 10.22 -7.52 6.06
CA PRO A 38 11.49 -7.95 5.48
C PRO A 38 12.53 -6.81 5.43
N ALA A 39 13.67 -7.04 6.07
CA ALA A 39 14.86 -6.19 5.92
C ALA A 39 15.65 -6.57 4.65
N GLY A 40 16.31 -5.59 4.02
CA GLY A 40 17.24 -5.82 2.90
C GLY A 40 16.59 -6.30 1.60
N THR A 41 15.36 -5.86 1.29
CA THR A 41 14.65 -6.24 0.07
C THR A 41 15.39 -5.72 -1.18
N PRO A 42 15.85 -6.60 -2.09
CA PRO A 42 16.48 -6.18 -3.34
C PRO A 42 15.54 -5.35 -4.21
N GLY A 43 16.06 -4.29 -4.83
CA GLY A 43 15.29 -3.43 -5.75
C GLY A 43 14.46 -2.32 -5.07
N LEU A 44 14.50 -2.20 -3.74
CA LEU A 44 13.95 -1.03 -3.03
C LEU A 44 15.05 -0.01 -2.70
N PRO A 45 14.75 1.30 -2.72
CA PRO A 45 15.64 2.32 -2.18
C PRO A 45 16.00 1.98 -0.73
N HIS A 46 17.29 1.89 -0.42
CA HIS A 46 17.83 1.52 0.89
C HIS A 46 17.45 0.11 1.39
N GLY A 47 16.80 -0.71 0.55
CA GLY A 47 16.45 -2.10 0.87
C GLY A 47 15.42 -2.29 1.98
N VAL A 48 14.69 -1.25 2.39
CA VAL A 48 13.80 -1.32 3.56
C VAL A 48 12.34 -1.39 3.12
N LYS A 49 11.59 -2.36 3.64
CA LYS A 49 10.13 -2.31 3.64
C LYS A 49 9.66 -1.69 4.94
N TYR A 50 8.62 -0.87 4.88
CA TYR A 50 8.06 -0.21 6.06
C TYR A 50 7.01 -1.08 6.76
N PHE A 51 6.41 -2.03 6.04
CA PHE A 51 5.39 -2.95 6.53
C PHE A 51 5.43 -4.27 5.77
N ASN A 52 4.76 -5.28 6.30
CA ASN A 52 4.62 -6.59 5.69
C ASN A 52 3.57 -6.58 4.57
N PRO A 53 3.95 -6.71 3.30
CA PRO A 53 2.98 -6.72 2.20
C PRO A 53 2.11 -7.98 2.18
N ALA A 54 2.55 -9.07 2.82
CA ALA A 54 1.78 -10.32 2.89
C ALA A 54 0.59 -10.22 3.87
N ALA A 55 0.54 -9.18 4.70
CA ALA A 55 -0.61 -8.87 5.54
C ALA A 55 -1.80 -8.31 4.73
N PHE A 56 -1.63 -8.07 3.42
CA PHE A 56 -2.65 -7.43 2.59
C PHE A 56 -3.03 -8.27 1.36
N SER A 57 -4.32 -8.29 1.04
CA SER A 57 -4.85 -8.98 -0.15
C SER A 57 -5.89 -8.16 -0.90
N VAL A 58 -6.15 -8.55 -2.15
CA VAL A 58 -7.27 -8.01 -2.91
C VAL A 58 -8.60 -8.47 -2.27
N PRO A 59 -9.58 -7.58 -2.09
CA PRO A 59 -10.90 -8.00 -1.62
C PRO A 59 -11.59 -8.89 -2.63
N ALA A 60 -12.48 -9.77 -2.15
CA ALA A 60 -13.34 -10.56 -3.02
C ALA A 60 -14.17 -9.65 -3.94
N ILE A 61 -14.42 -10.12 -5.17
CA ILE A 61 -15.21 -9.37 -6.15
C ILE A 61 -16.62 -9.11 -5.57
N GLY A 62 -17.10 -7.87 -5.69
CA GLY A 62 -18.39 -7.44 -5.12
C GLY A 62 -18.34 -7.17 -3.62
N SER A 63 -17.17 -7.27 -2.98
CA SER A 63 -16.97 -6.94 -1.57
C SER A 63 -16.33 -5.57 -1.39
N VAL A 64 -16.64 -4.94 -0.26
CA VAL A 64 -16.08 -3.63 0.13
C VAL A 64 -14.66 -3.76 0.69
N GLY A 65 -14.26 -4.94 1.15
CA GLY A 65 -13.01 -5.17 1.87
C GLY A 65 -13.09 -4.78 3.35
N ASN A 66 -12.06 -5.16 4.13
CA ASN A 66 -12.08 -5.08 5.60
C ASN A 66 -11.19 -3.98 6.20
N ALA A 67 -10.33 -3.31 5.42
CA ALA A 67 -9.41 -2.31 5.98
C ALA A 67 -10.16 -1.09 6.55
N GLY A 68 -9.71 -0.64 7.71
CA GLY A 68 -10.10 0.62 8.31
C GLY A 68 -9.55 1.84 7.56
N VAL A 69 -9.97 3.02 8.00
CA VAL A 69 -9.34 4.29 7.62
C VAL A 69 -8.15 4.51 8.57
N ASP A 70 -7.04 5.02 8.06
CA ASP A 70 -5.89 5.48 8.86
C ASP A 70 -5.25 4.38 9.73
N ILE A 71 -5.11 3.19 9.14
CA ILE A 71 -4.62 1.99 9.83
C ILE A 71 -3.10 1.94 10.05
N MET A 72 -2.33 2.81 9.40
CA MET A 72 -0.86 2.78 9.43
C MET A 72 -0.26 4.16 9.58
N TYR A 73 0.93 4.22 10.16
CA TYR A 73 1.71 5.46 10.31
C TYR A 73 2.92 5.45 9.38
N GLY A 74 3.35 6.61 8.90
CA GLY A 74 4.59 6.73 8.12
C GLY A 74 5.85 6.80 9.00
N PRO A 75 7.04 6.68 8.39
CA PRO A 75 8.32 6.79 9.09
C PRO A 75 8.43 8.11 9.83
N GLY A 76 8.99 8.04 11.04
CA GLY A 76 9.33 9.22 11.82
C GLY A 76 10.44 10.03 11.14
N HIS A 77 10.44 11.34 11.39
CA HIS A 77 11.52 12.23 11.01
C HIS A 77 12.35 12.56 12.23
N ILE A 78 13.63 12.22 12.18
CA ILE A 78 14.61 12.64 13.18
C ILE A 78 15.69 13.39 12.42
N ASN A 79 15.79 14.69 12.67
CA ASN A 79 16.78 15.58 12.10
C ASN A 79 17.49 16.34 13.22
N HIS A 80 18.80 16.50 13.08
CA HIS A 80 19.64 17.17 14.08
C HIS A 80 20.25 18.42 13.46
N ASP A 81 19.71 19.58 13.82
CA ASP A 81 20.19 20.88 13.35
C ASP A 81 20.88 21.62 14.50
N VAL A 82 22.02 22.23 14.20
CA VAL A 82 22.84 22.94 15.20
C VAL A 82 23.13 24.35 14.70
N THR A 83 22.84 25.32 15.54
CA THR A 83 23.16 26.73 15.30
C THR A 83 24.05 27.25 16.41
N LEU A 84 25.22 27.77 16.04
CA LEU A 84 26.13 28.44 16.95
C LEU A 84 26.20 29.92 16.57
N ALA A 85 25.82 30.80 17.51
CA ALA A 85 25.89 32.25 17.32
C ALA A 85 26.75 32.88 18.42
N ARG A 86 27.68 33.74 18.02
CA ARG A 86 28.52 34.49 18.94
C ARG A 86 28.64 35.93 18.50
N LYS A 87 28.41 36.86 19.43
CA LYS A 87 28.71 38.27 19.26
C LYS A 87 30.10 38.55 19.81
N ILE A 88 30.92 39.24 19.03
CA ILE A 88 32.26 39.68 19.36
C ILE A 88 32.22 41.20 19.35
N ALA A 89 32.30 41.81 20.53
CA ALA A 89 32.36 43.27 20.64
C ALA A 89 33.72 43.77 20.14
N LEU A 90 33.71 44.74 19.22
CA LEU A 90 34.88 45.42 18.67
C LEU A 90 34.92 46.86 19.20
N GLY A 91 34.72 47.03 20.51
CA GLY A 91 34.65 48.31 21.21
C GLY A 91 33.22 48.74 21.58
N GLU A 92 33.07 50.00 22.00
CA GLU A 92 31.84 50.52 22.62
C GLU A 92 30.67 50.72 21.64
N ARG A 93 30.93 50.78 20.32
CA ARG A 93 29.91 51.09 19.29
C ARG A 93 29.82 50.07 18.15
N ARG A 94 30.64 49.02 18.15
CA ARG A 94 30.69 48.04 17.05
C ARG A 94 30.69 46.64 17.59
N GLU A 95 29.85 45.77 17.02
CA GLU A 95 29.84 44.35 17.29
C GLU A 95 29.91 43.56 15.98
N PHE A 96 30.57 42.41 16.03
CA PHE A 96 30.63 41.43 14.95
C PHE A 96 29.84 40.20 15.36
N GLN A 97 28.91 39.74 14.52
CA GLN A 97 28.13 38.54 14.79
C GLN A 97 28.62 37.40 13.91
N LEU A 98 29.19 36.38 14.54
CA LEU A 98 29.50 35.10 13.90
C LEU A 98 28.29 34.18 14.07
N LYS A 99 27.77 33.65 12.98
CA LYS A 99 26.70 32.64 12.98
C LYS A 99 27.12 31.47 12.11
N LEU A 100 27.12 30.27 12.70
CA LEU A 100 27.36 29.00 12.03
C LEU A 100 26.08 28.17 12.13
N GLU A 101 25.60 27.67 11.00
CA GLU A 101 24.44 26.79 10.92
C GLU A 101 24.87 25.49 10.23
N ALA A 102 24.51 24.36 10.83
CA ALA A 102 24.72 23.04 10.26
C ALA A 102 23.41 22.25 10.34
N PHE A 103 23.00 21.67 9.21
CA PHE A 103 21.76 20.91 9.07
C PHE A 103 22.04 19.43 8.91
N ASN A 104 21.20 18.58 9.50
CA ASN A 104 21.37 17.12 9.53
C ASN A 104 22.80 16.70 9.95
N VAL A 105 23.26 17.23 11.09
CA VAL A 105 24.64 17.08 11.58
C VAL A 105 25.03 15.63 11.82
N LEU A 106 24.05 14.76 12.14
CA LEU A 106 24.29 13.32 12.33
C LEU A 106 24.21 12.52 11.02
N ASN A 107 24.01 13.19 9.88
CA ASN A 107 23.81 12.55 8.57
C ASN A 107 22.77 11.42 8.63
N HIS A 108 21.66 11.68 9.33
CA HIS A 108 20.61 10.70 9.50
C HIS A 108 19.71 10.67 8.26
N VAL A 109 19.40 9.48 7.75
CA VAL A 109 18.52 9.33 6.58
C VAL A 109 17.09 9.61 6.99
N GLN A 110 16.45 10.52 6.28
CA GLN A 110 15.05 10.88 6.51
C GLN A 110 14.19 10.44 5.32
N PHE A 111 13.19 9.60 5.60
CA PHE A 111 12.23 9.15 4.59
C PHE A 111 11.03 10.09 4.55
N THR A 112 10.70 10.63 3.38
CA THR A 112 9.60 11.58 3.20
C THR A 112 8.24 10.92 2.94
N GLY A 113 8.22 9.59 2.77
CA GLY A 113 7.00 8.83 2.53
C GLY A 113 7.24 7.34 2.36
N VAL A 114 6.13 6.59 2.24
CA VAL A 114 6.12 5.14 2.02
C VAL A 114 5.33 4.85 0.76
N ASN A 115 5.83 3.96 -0.09
CA ASN A 115 5.01 3.41 -1.16
C ASN A 115 4.01 2.42 -0.58
N SER A 116 2.74 2.82 -0.53
CA SER A 116 1.62 2.05 0.01
C SER A 116 0.63 1.58 -1.07
N GLY A 117 1.05 1.57 -2.34
CA GLY A 117 0.24 1.13 -3.47
C GLY A 117 0.48 -0.33 -3.82
N PHE A 118 -0.55 -1.16 -3.67
CA PHE A 118 -0.50 -2.57 -4.06
C PHE A 118 -0.93 -2.78 -5.51
N LYS A 119 -0.21 -3.61 -6.25
CA LYS A 119 -0.62 -4.06 -7.58
C LYS A 119 -0.86 -5.56 -7.53
N PHE A 120 -2.11 -5.96 -7.69
CA PHE A 120 -2.48 -7.36 -7.77
C PHE A 120 -2.67 -7.76 -9.23
N THR A 121 -1.86 -8.70 -9.69
CA THR A 121 -2.06 -9.35 -10.99
C THR A 121 -2.84 -10.63 -10.71
N PRO A 122 -4.14 -10.74 -11.07
CA PRO A 122 -4.84 -12.00 -10.96
C PRO A 122 -4.08 -13.05 -11.77
N ALA A 123 -4.09 -14.30 -11.30
CA ALA A 123 -3.65 -15.42 -12.12
C ALA A 123 -4.33 -15.28 -13.48
N ARG A 124 -3.52 -15.28 -14.55
CA ARG A 124 -3.98 -15.12 -15.92
C ARG A 124 -5.22 -15.98 -16.13
N TRP A 125 -6.23 -15.44 -16.82
CA TRP A 125 -7.50 -16.11 -17.10
C TRP A 125 -7.36 -17.45 -17.85
N ASP A 126 -6.14 -17.80 -18.29
CA ASP A 126 -5.76 -19.08 -18.88
C ASP A 126 -5.54 -20.22 -17.85
N ARG A 127 -5.55 -19.94 -16.53
CA ARG A 127 -5.28 -20.93 -15.46
C ARG A 127 -6.38 -21.12 -14.42
N GLN A 128 -7.62 -20.70 -14.69
CA GLN A 128 -8.73 -21.26 -13.90
C GLN A 128 -8.89 -22.73 -14.35
N PRO A 129 -8.78 -23.73 -13.45
CA PRO A 129 -9.37 -25.02 -13.76
C PRO A 129 -10.85 -24.74 -13.98
N ILE A 130 -11.25 -24.75 -15.25
CA ILE A 130 -12.63 -24.65 -15.68
C ILE A 130 -13.33 -25.72 -14.84
N ALA A 131 -14.31 -25.32 -14.03
CA ALA A 131 -15.14 -26.25 -13.30
C ALA A 131 -15.49 -27.41 -14.26
N SER A 132 -15.26 -28.65 -13.82
CA SER A 132 -15.59 -29.84 -14.60
C SER A 132 -16.99 -29.63 -15.20
N PRO A 133 -17.17 -29.87 -16.51
CA PRO A 133 -18.40 -29.49 -17.19
C PRO A 133 -19.60 -30.00 -16.41
N LEU A 134 -20.61 -29.13 -16.26
CA LEU A 134 -21.89 -29.46 -15.65
C LEU A 134 -22.37 -30.81 -16.22
N PRO A 135 -22.88 -31.73 -15.38
CA PRO A 135 -23.40 -33.01 -15.88
C PRO A 135 -24.42 -32.72 -16.99
N PRO A 136 -24.41 -33.49 -18.10
CA PRO A 136 -25.29 -33.24 -19.23
C PRO A 136 -26.74 -33.20 -18.74
N GLU A 137 -27.44 -32.13 -19.06
CA GLU A 137 -28.88 -32.03 -18.86
C GLU A 137 -29.54 -33.21 -19.56
N ASP A 138 -30.18 -34.08 -18.77
CA ASP A 138 -30.94 -35.22 -19.23
C ASP A 138 -31.97 -34.74 -20.27
N SER A 139 -31.79 -35.17 -21.52
CA SER A 139 -32.66 -34.90 -22.64
C SER A 139 -33.99 -35.60 -22.41
N GLY A 140 -34.87 -34.92 -21.67
CA GLY A 140 -36.24 -35.32 -21.41
C GLY A 140 -36.91 -35.83 -22.68
N THR A 141 -37.31 -37.09 -22.63
CA THR A 141 -38.00 -37.84 -23.68
C THR A 141 -39.23 -37.06 -24.15
N ARG A 142 -39.13 -36.37 -25.29
CA ARG A 142 -40.29 -35.94 -26.07
C ARG A 142 -40.74 -37.12 -26.92
N THR A 143 -41.73 -37.87 -26.43
CA THR A 143 -42.52 -38.80 -27.25
C THR A 143 -43.06 -38.08 -28.49
N PRO A 144 -42.92 -38.62 -29.71
CA PRO A 144 -43.48 -38.01 -30.91
C PRO A 144 -45.01 -38.13 -30.90
N ILE A 145 -45.71 -37.01 -31.07
CA ILE A 145 -47.14 -36.97 -31.37
C ILE A 145 -47.32 -37.52 -32.78
N SER A 146 -47.86 -38.73 -32.89
CA SER A 146 -48.34 -39.32 -34.14
C SER A 146 -49.54 -38.52 -34.64
N ALA A 147 -49.39 -37.85 -35.79
CA ALA A 147 -50.54 -37.35 -36.54
C ALA A 147 -51.37 -38.56 -37.02
N ARG A 148 -52.67 -38.49 -36.80
CA ARG A 148 -53.68 -39.37 -37.37
C ARG A 148 -54.72 -38.50 -38.07
#